data_AF-A0A969THC8-F1
#
_entry.id   AF-A0A969THC8-F1
#
_cell.length_a   1.000
_cell.length_b   1.000
_cell.length_c   1.000
_cell.angle_alpha   90.00
_cell.angle_beta   90.00
_cell.angle_gamma   90.00
#
_symmetry.space_group_name_H-M   'P 1'
#
loop_
_entity.id
_entity.type
_entity.pdbx_description
1 polymer ?
#
loop_
_entity_poly.entity_id
_entity_poly.type
_entity_poly.pdbx_seq_one_letter_code
_entity_poly.pdbx_strand_id
1 'polypeptide(L)'
;MSLSHYNPQAVILFIHIFKTAGTTLNWIIDQNYQPEHQIKINYPRRKLRYHAFNSAHKKPVGALSETEFMHVLDEPKKKLHIISGHIGVGFHAFLPEDTPFQYMLLLRDPIDRLISFYYQVQRSPNVPLHSPTMTLEDFVLHPSHKNFQTRVLVRGRKFDTWLHGMHEAPILTEADLEDAKNHLQNNYFLLAGISERFDEFLLLLKQTLGWPNIFYLNQNVTRERASTEQLSPAVRRQLVEEHALDLQLYDYVSEQFDALVQQQGELFQHQLRQFRRLNTLYNRVYHARQRLNQIKHRALPSAS
;
A
#
# COMPACT_ATOMS: atom_id res chain seq x y z
N MET A 1 16.92 -9.43 -3.23
CA MET A 1 15.96 -9.04 -4.29
C MET A 1 16.75 -8.57 -5.50
N SER A 2 16.30 -8.84 -6.72
CA SER A 2 16.89 -8.31 -7.96
C SER A 2 15.82 -7.53 -8.74
N LEU A 3 16.19 -6.65 -9.65
CA LEU A 3 15.26 -6.05 -10.63
C LEU A 3 15.42 -6.66 -12.03
N SER A 4 16.39 -7.56 -12.21
CA SER A 4 16.73 -8.18 -13.50
C SER A 4 15.67 -9.16 -14.00
N HIS A 5 14.78 -9.63 -13.14
CA HIS A 5 13.72 -10.58 -13.48
C HIS A 5 12.38 -9.90 -13.80
N TYR A 6 12.37 -8.57 -14.00
CA TYR A 6 11.17 -7.88 -14.48
C TYR A 6 10.69 -8.48 -15.81
N ASN A 7 9.42 -8.85 -15.86
CA ASN A 7 8.75 -9.34 -17.05
C ASN A 7 7.81 -8.25 -17.60
N PRO A 8 8.11 -7.63 -18.77
CA PRO A 8 7.27 -6.60 -19.36
C PRO A 8 5.86 -7.05 -19.77
N GLN A 9 5.61 -8.36 -19.83
CA GLN A 9 4.28 -8.92 -20.07
C GLN A 9 3.50 -9.17 -18.79
N ALA A 10 4.16 -9.14 -17.62
CA ALA A 10 3.51 -9.43 -16.36
C ALA A 10 2.55 -8.32 -15.91
N VAL A 11 1.42 -8.73 -15.35
CA VAL A 11 0.54 -7.84 -14.59
C VAL A 11 1.19 -7.55 -13.24
N ILE A 12 1.36 -6.28 -12.91
CA ILE A 12 1.88 -5.88 -11.60
C ILE A 12 0.76 -5.95 -10.55
N LEU A 13 0.98 -6.70 -9.48
CA LEU A 13 0.05 -6.83 -8.36
C LEU A 13 0.56 -6.02 -7.17
N PHE A 14 0.03 -4.82 -6.97
CA PHE A 14 0.40 -3.99 -5.83
C PHE A 14 -0.39 -4.38 -4.58
N ILE A 15 0.33 -4.95 -3.61
CA ILE A 15 -0.19 -5.23 -2.29
C ILE A 15 -0.19 -3.93 -1.46
N HIS A 16 -1.35 -3.27 -1.40
CA HIS A 16 -1.53 -2.06 -0.62
C HIS A 16 -1.89 -2.41 0.83
N ILE A 17 -0.90 -2.35 1.72
CA ILE A 17 -1.12 -2.44 3.17
C ILE A 17 -1.55 -1.07 3.72
N PHE A 18 -2.51 -1.04 4.65
CA PHE A 18 -2.89 0.23 5.27
C PHE A 18 -1.69 0.88 5.95
N LYS A 19 -1.56 2.20 5.71
CA LYS A 19 -0.54 3.07 6.31
C LYS A 19 0.89 2.86 5.85
N THR A 20 1.10 2.23 4.69
CA THR A 20 2.43 2.04 4.07
C THR A 20 2.65 2.91 2.82
N ALA A 21 2.22 4.18 2.88
CA ALA A 21 2.24 5.14 1.76
C ALA A 21 1.45 4.72 0.49
N GLY A 22 0.68 3.63 0.54
CA GLY A 22 0.01 3.10 -0.65
C GLY A 22 -1.08 3.98 -1.27
N THR A 23 -1.68 4.95 -0.54
CA THR A 23 -2.53 5.97 -1.20
C THR A 23 -1.71 6.85 -2.15
N THR A 24 -0.55 7.32 -1.71
CA THR A 24 0.35 8.13 -2.54
C THR A 24 0.82 7.33 -3.75
N LEU A 25 1.23 6.07 -3.56
CA LEU A 25 1.64 5.21 -4.68
C LEU A 25 0.48 4.96 -5.65
N ASN A 26 -0.74 4.72 -5.15
CA ASN A 26 -1.93 4.59 -5.99
C ASN A 26 -2.22 5.84 -6.82
N TRP A 27 -1.99 7.03 -6.27
CA TRP A 27 -2.12 8.28 -7.01
C TRP A 27 -1.05 8.40 -8.11
N ILE A 28 0.19 7.97 -7.85
CA ILE A 28 1.26 7.91 -8.86
C ILE A 28 0.90 6.91 -9.96
N ILE A 29 0.36 5.73 -9.60
CA ILE A 29 -0.12 4.73 -10.55
C ILE A 29 -1.19 5.34 -11.48
N ASP A 30 -2.13 6.14 -10.96
CA ASP A 30 -3.12 6.85 -11.79
C ASP A 30 -2.50 7.79 -12.81
N GLN A 31 -1.31 8.34 -12.54
CA GLN A 31 -0.61 9.23 -13.46
C GLN A 31 0.17 8.49 -14.56
N ASN A 32 0.48 7.19 -14.36
CA ASN A 32 1.34 6.43 -15.27
C ASN A 32 0.59 5.37 -16.08
N TYR A 33 -0.65 5.03 -15.71
CA TYR A 33 -1.45 4.05 -16.42
C TYR A 33 -2.78 4.64 -16.85
N GLN A 34 -3.18 4.33 -18.09
CA GLN A 34 -4.53 4.65 -18.54
C GLN A 34 -5.54 3.88 -17.69
N PRO A 35 -6.68 4.50 -17.34
CA PRO A 35 -7.74 3.89 -16.54
C PRO A 35 -8.11 2.44 -16.87
N GLU A 36 -8.08 2.11 -18.14
CA GLU A 36 -8.53 0.85 -18.68
C GLU A 36 -7.46 -0.25 -18.70
N HIS A 37 -6.22 0.09 -18.36
CA HIS A 37 -5.12 -0.86 -18.16
C HIS A 37 -4.80 -1.07 -16.67
N GLN A 38 -5.65 -0.56 -15.78
CA GLN A 38 -5.49 -0.70 -14.33
C GLN A 38 -6.79 -1.06 -13.62
N ILE A 39 -6.69 -1.83 -12.55
CA ILE A 39 -7.82 -2.13 -11.65
C ILE A 39 -7.44 -1.75 -10.23
N LYS A 40 -8.33 -1.03 -9.56
CA LYS A 40 -8.23 -0.77 -8.13
C LYS A 40 -9.28 -1.54 -7.37
N ILE A 41 -8.83 -2.36 -6.43
CA ILE A 41 -9.65 -3.20 -5.57
C ILE A 41 -9.83 -2.48 -4.24
N ASN A 42 -11.07 -2.07 -3.96
CA ASN A 42 -11.48 -1.60 -2.66
C ASN A 42 -12.46 -2.61 -2.05
N TYR A 43 -12.30 -2.95 -0.77
CA TYR A 43 -13.28 -3.73 -0.04
C TYR A 43 -14.33 -2.78 0.57
N PRO A 44 -15.64 -2.98 0.32
CA PRO A 44 -16.67 -2.11 0.86
C PRO A 44 -16.92 -2.35 2.33
N ARG A 45 -17.28 -1.26 3.01
CA ARG A 45 -17.58 -1.16 4.44
C ARG A 45 -18.72 -2.05 4.98
N ARG A 46 -19.37 -2.91 4.18
CA ARG A 46 -20.58 -3.64 4.64
C ARG A 46 -20.89 -5.00 3.98
N LYS A 47 -20.14 -5.49 2.98
CA LYS A 47 -20.33 -6.84 2.39
C LYS A 47 -18.99 -7.39 1.87
N LEU A 48 -18.69 -8.68 2.06
CA LEU A 48 -17.57 -9.37 1.44
C LEU A 48 -17.76 -9.43 -0.10
N ARG A 49 -17.42 -8.35 -0.80
CA ARG A 49 -17.58 -8.22 -2.25
C ARG A 49 -16.45 -7.37 -2.80
N TYR A 50 -15.97 -7.67 -4.01
CA TYR A 50 -14.92 -6.89 -4.66
C TYR A 50 -15.51 -5.62 -5.27
N HIS A 51 -14.90 -4.45 -5.08
CA HIS A 51 -15.17 -3.32 -5.96
C HIS A 51 -13.98 -3.08 -6.86
N ALA A 52 -14.18 -3.35 -8.16
CA ALA A 52 -13.27 -2.90 -9.20
C ALA A 52 -13.66 -1.47 -9.59
N PHE A 53 -12.68 -0.57 -9.55
CA PHE A 53 -12.79 0.75 -10.17
C PHE A 53 -11.97 0.74 -11.46
N ASN A 54 -12.64 0.91 -12.59
CA ASN A 54 -12.00 1.33 -13.82
C ASN A 54 -12.11 2.85 -13.88
N SER A 55 -11.00 3.59 -13.91
CA SER A 55 -11.04 5.07 -13.90
C SER A 55 -11.80 5.66 -15.12
N ALA A 56 -12.07 4.88 -16.18
CA ALA A 56 -12.89 5.29 -17.33
C ALA A 56 -14.39 5.27 -17.01
N HIS A 57 -14.79 4.45 -16.03
CA HIS A 57 -16.16 4.34 -15.56
C HIS A 57 -16.21 4.96 -14.16
N LYS A 58 -16.58 6.24 -14.06
CA LYS A 58 -16.81 6.96 -12.77
C LYS A 58 -17.89 6.33 -11.87
N LYS A 59 -18.41 5.15 -12.21
CA LYS A 59 -19.34 4.38 -11.39
C LYS A 59 -18.59 3.18 -10.84
N PRO A 60 -18.68 2.90 -9.52
CA PRO A 60 -18.21 1.63 -9.00
C PRO A 60 -18.86 0.53 -9.84
N VAL A 61 -18.07 -0.39 -10.39
CA VAL A 61 -18.64 -1.71 -10.65
C VAL A 61 -19.11 -2.14 -9.26
N GLY A 62 -20.40 -2.46 -9.16
CA GLY A 62 -21.05 -2.71 -7.88
C GLY A 62 -20.28 -3.73 -7.06
N ALA A 63 -20.71 -3.99 -5.85
CA ALA A 63 -20.12 -5.06 -5.06
C ALA A 63 -20.17 -6.33 -5.94
N LEU A 64 -19.03 -6.93 -6.30
CA LEU A 64 -18.95 -8.08 -7.20
C LEU A 64 -18.83 -9.38 -6.38
N SER A 65 -19.49 -10.44 -6.83
CA SER A 65 -19.12 -11.79 -6.43
C SER A 65 -17.72 -12.13 -6.95
N GLU A 66 -17.13 -13.19 -6.40
CA GLU A 66 -15.86 -13.72 -6.92
C GLU A 66 -15.96 -14.08 -8.41
N THR A 67 -17.06 -14.70 -8.84
CA THR A 67 -17.31 -15.05 -10.24
C THR A 67 -17.44 -13.83 -11.16
N GLU A 68 -18.17 -12.79 -10.72
CA GLU A 68 -18.28 -11.53 -11.45
C GLU A 68 -16.91 -10.83 -11.54
N PHE A 69 -16.11 -10.90 -10.49
CA PHE A 69 -14.78 -10.31 -10.46
C PHE A 69 -13.79 -11.05 -11.38
N MET A 70 -13.79 -12.39 -11.38
CA MET A 70 -12.97 -13.16 -12.32
C MET A 70 -13.36 -12.89 -13.77
N HIS A 71 -14.67 -12.72 -14.06
CA HIS A 71 -15.10 -12.34 -15.41
C HIS A 71 -14.52 -11.00 -15.87
N VAL A 72 -14.42 -10.01 -14.97
CA VAL A 72 -13.78 -8.71 -15.27
C VAL A 72 -12.28 -8.88 -15.58
N LEU A 73 -11.60 -9.81 -14.90
CA LEU A 73 -10.18 -10.10 -15.13
C LEU A 73 -9.95 -10.87 -16.44
N ASP A 74 -10.90 -11.71 -16.84
CA ASP A 74 -10.89 -12.50 -18.06
C ASP A 74 -11.31 -11.71 -19.31
N GLU A 75 -11.81 -10.47 -19.19
CA GLU A 75 -12.29 -9.71 -20.35
C GLU A 75 -11.16 -9.49 -21.39
N PRO A 76 -11.23 -10.14 -22.57
CA PRO A 76 -10.10 -10.22 -23.51
C PRO A 76 -9.80 -8.89 -24.21
N LYS A 77 -10.59 -7.84 -23.96
CA LYS A 77 -10.58 -6.61 -24.75
C LYS A 77 -9.47 -5.65 -24.36
N LYS A 78 -8.79 -5.82 -23.21
CA LYS A 78 -7.78 -4.86 -22.73
C LYS A 78 -6.63 -5.52 -21.97
N LYS A 79 -5.40 -5.16 -22.32
CA LYS A 79 -4.20 -5.62 -21.61
C LYS A 79 -4.11 -4.92 -20.25
N LEU A 80 -4.34 -5.66 -19.17
CA LEU A 80 -4.10 -5.17 -17.82
C LEU A 80 -2.59 -5.05 -17.57
N HIS A 81 -2.16 -3.92 -17.01
CA HIS A 81 -0.78 -3.70 -16.60
C HIS A 81 -0.61 -3.73 -15.09
N ILE A 82 -1.62 -3.30 -14.33
CA ILE A 82 -1.51 -3.19 -12.87
C ILE A 82 -2.84 -3.41 -12.16
N ILE A 83 -2.82 -4.19 -11.09
CA ILE A 83 -3.92 -4.34 -10.14
C ILE A 83 -3.42 -3.92 -8.77
N SER A 84 -4.15 -3.05 -8.09
CA SER A 84 -3.77 -2.51 -6.79
C SER A 84 -4.92 -2.58 -5.81
N GLY A 85 -4.64 -2.95 -4.56
CA GLY A 85 -5.64 -2.93 -3.51
C GLY A 85 -5.17 -3.61 -2.25
N HIS A 86 -6.08 -3.74 -1.28
CA HIS A 86 -5.83 -4.51 -0.07
C HIS A 86 -5.88 -6.01 -0.36
N ILE A 87 -4.96 -6.49 -1.20
CA ILE A 87 -4.80 -7.89 -1.60
C ILE A 87 -3.62 -8.51 -0.86
N GLY A 88 -3.51 -9.84 -0.86
CA GLY A 88 -2.33 -10.54 -0.34
C GLY A 88 -1.70 -11.47 -1.36
N VAL A 89 -0.59 -12.11 -0.98
CA VAL A 89 0.04 -13.16 -1.79
C VAL A 89 -0.94 -14.32 -1.97
N GLY A 90 -1.08 -14.79 -3.21
CA GLY A 90 -2.10 -15.73 -3.62
C GLY A 90 -3.24 -15.11 -4.42
N PHE A 91 -3.34 -13.77 -4.46
CA PHE A 91 -4.30 -13.06 -5.32
C PHE A 91 -4.12 -13.37 -6.81
N HIS A 92 -2.91 -13.71 -7.26
CA HIS A 92 -2.65 -14.10 -8.65
C HIS A 92 -3.48 -15.31 -9.11
N ALA A 93 -3.99 -16.13 -8.19
CA ALA A 93 -4.87 -17.25 -8.51
C ALA A 93 -6.24 -16.82 -9.09
N PHE A 94 -6.60 -15.53 -9.01
CA PHE A 94 -7.79 -14.97 -9.66
C PHE A 94 -7.52 -14.48 -11.08
N LEU A 95 -6.25 -14.41 -11.51
CA LEU A 95 -5.91 -14.03 -12.88
C LEU A 95 -6.24 -15.18 -13.84
N PRO A 96 -6.49 -14.88 -15.13
CA PRO A 96 -6.61 -15.90 -16.15
C PRO A 96 -5.40 -16.84 -16.14
N GLU A 97 -5.62 -18.10 -16.52
CA GLU A 97 -4.56 -19.11 -16.61
C GLU A 97 -3.38 -18.61 -17.45
N ASP A 98 -2.16 -18.98 -17.02
CA ASP A 98 -0.88 -18.55 -17.62
C ASP A 98 -0.59 -17.04 -17.66
N THR A 99 -1.42 -16.19 -17.03
CA THR A 99 -1.14 -14.75 -16.93
C THR A 99 0.14 -14.53 -16.13
N PRO A 100 1.24 -14.01 -16.72
CA PRO A 100 2.42 -13.69 -15.95
C PRO A 100 2.09 -12.54 -14.98
N PHE A 101 2.62 -12.62 -13.76
CA PHE A 101 2.37 -11.61 -12.74
C PHE A 101 3.63 -11.36 -11.92
N GLN A 102 3.72 -10.15 -11.36
CA GLN A 102 4.73 -9.83 -10.36
C GLN A 102 4.15 -8.94 -9.27
N TYR A 103 4.38 -9.29 -8.02
CA TYR A 103 3.97 -8.52 -6.86
C TYR A 103 4.88 -7.34 -6.61
N MET A 104 4.32 -6.25 -6.10
CA MET A 104 5.08 -5.23 -5.41
C MET A 104 4.45 -4.86 -4.08
N LEU A 105 5.27 -4.44 -3.13
CA LEU A 105 4.86 -4.20 -1.75
C LEU A 105 5.66 -3.07 -1.10
N LEU A 106 4.98 -2.29 -0.27
CA LEU A 106 5.61 -1.42 0.71
C LEU A 106 5.20 -1.87 2.11
N LEU A 107 6.20 -2.18 2.93
CA LEU A 107 6.07 -2.32 4.37
C LEU A 107 6.29 -0.98 5.06
N ARG A 108 6.06 -0.96 6.36
CA ARG A 108 6.42 0.12 7.27
C ARG A 108 6.78 -0.48 8.62
N ASP A 109 7.51 0.24 9.47
CA ASP A 109 7.69 -0.17 10.85
C ASP A 109 6.33 -0.63 11.44
N PRO A 110 6.21 -1.87 11.93
CA PRO A 110 4.93 -2.46 12.28
C PRO A 110 4.15 -1.67 13.33
N ILE A 111 4.86 -1.15 14.34
CA ILE A 111 4.28 -0.44 15.47
C ILE A 111 3.88 0.97 15.05
N ASP A 112 4.76 1.64 14.32
CA ASP A 112 4.58 2.99 13.82
C ASP A 112 3.45 3.04 12.78
N ARG A 113 3.30 1.98 11.97
CA ARG A 113 2.16 1.72 11.09
C ARG A 113 0.87 1.59 11.87
N LEU A 114 0.86 0.82 12.96
CA LEU A 114 -0.32 0.54 13.76
C LEU A 114 -0.83 1.79 14.49
N ILE A 115 0.07 2.58 15.08
CA ILE A 115 -0.25 3.89 15.67
C ILE A 115 -0.82 4.82 14.58
N SER A 116 -0.18 4.86 13.41
CA SER A 116 -0.68 5.67 12.28
C SER A 116 -2.07 5.22 11.80
N PHE A 117 -2.40 3.93 11.97
CA PHE A 117 -3.69 3.36 11.62
C PHE A 117 -4.78 3.77 12.61
N TYR A 118 -4.50 3.72 13.92
CA TYR A 118 -5.39 4.24 14.97
C TYR A 118 -5.87 5.66 14.66
N TYR A 119 -4.94 6.59 14.43
CA TYR A 119 -5.29 7.97 14.14
C TYR A 119 -6.03 8.15 12.80
N GLN A 120 -5.79 7.27 11.81
CA GLN A 120 -6.60 7.26 10.59
C GLN A 120 -8.04 6.84 10.88
N VAL A 121 -8.22 5.81 11.69
CA VAL A 121 -9.55 5.30 12.07
C VAL A 121 -10.31 6.37 12.84
N GLN A 122 -9.69 6.99 13.84
CA GLN A 122 -10.29 8.05 14.66
C GLN A 122 -10.74 9.29 13.86
N ARG A 123 -10.00 9.69 12.83
CA ARG A 123 -10.43 10.80 11.95
C ARG A 123 -11.43 10.41 10.86
N SER A 124 -11.82 9.14 10.80
CA SER A 124 -12.67 8.60 9.74
C SER A 124 -13.98 8.05 10.33
N PRO A 125 -14.94 8.91 10.75
CA PRO A 125 -16.16 8.48 11.46
C PRO A 125 -17.02 7.47 10.71
N ASN A 126 -16.82 7.36 9.39
CA ASN A 126 -17.54 6.44 8.52
C ASN A 126 -16.90 5.05 8.37
N VAL A 127 -15.75 4.75 9.01
CA VAL A 127 -15.17 3.39 8.98
C VAL A 127 -15.77 2.52 10.11
N PRO A 128 -16.06 1.23 9.87
CA PRO A 128 -16.63 0.36 10.92
C PRO A 128 -15.80 0.25 12.21
N LEU A 129 -14.48 0.42 12.10
CA LEU A 129 -13.55 0.33 13.23
C LEU A 129 -13.52 1.62 14.08
N HIS A 130 -14.16 2.71 13.62
CA HIS A 130 -14.18 3.96 14.36
C HIS A 130 -15.05 3.84 15.61
N SER A 131 -14.46 4.15 16.75
CA SER A 131 -15.19 4.37 18.00
C SER A 131 -14.58 5.57 18.72
N PRO A 132 -15.41 6.57 19.11
CA PRO A 132 -14.92 7.78 19.79
C PRO A 132 -14.39 7.49 21.21
N THR A 133 -14.70 6.33 21.78
CA THR A 133 -14.23 5.91 23.12
C THR A 133 -13.02 4.99 23.07
N MET A 134 -12.58 4.57 21.88
CA MET A 134 -11.44 3.67 21.70
C MET A 134 -10.14 4.39 22.02
N THR A 135 -9.43 3.93 23.05
CA THR A 135 -8.09 4.46 23.36
C THR A 135 -7.06 3.92 22.38
N LEU A 136 -5.88 4.56 22.33
CA LEU A 136 -4.77 4.05 21.54
C LEU A 136 -4.33 2.67 22.05
N GLU A 137 -4.23 2.48 23.38
CA GLU A 137 -3.80 1.21 23.98
C GLU A 137 -4.77 0.06 23.67
N ASP A 138 -6.09 0.29 23.82
CA ASP A 138 -7.11 -0.71 23.46
C ASP A 138 -7.03 -1.09 21.98
N PHE A 139 -6.81 -0.09 21.13
CA PHE A 139 -6.70 -0.32 19.70
C PHE A 139 -5.46 -1.14 19.35
N VAL A 140 -4.28 -0.75 19.81
CA VAL A 140 -3.02 -1.39 19.39
C VAL A 140 -2.88 -2.81 19.95
N LEU A 141 -3.52 -3.12 21.08
CA LEU A 141 -3.52 -4.45 21.70
C LEU A 141 -4.62 -5.38 21.15
N HIS A 142 -5.48 -4.89 20.25
CA HIS A 142 -6.55 -5.70 19.70
C HIS A 142 -5.98 -6.89 18.88
N PRO A 143 -6.39 -8.15 19.15
CA PRO A 143 -5.78 -9.35 18.55
C PRO A 143 -5.75 -9.37 17.02
N SER A 144 -6.68 -8.69 16.36
CA SER A 144 -6.73 -8.63 14.90
C SER A 144 -5.55 -7.89 14.25
N HIS A 145 -4.79 -7.09 15.00
CA HIS A 145 -3.67 -6.32 14.49
C HIS A 145 -2.32 -7.04 14.53
N LYS A 146 -2.24 -8.14 15.30
CA LYS A 146 -1.03 -8.95 15.44
C LYS A 146 -0.52 -9.43 14.08
N ASN A 147 0.78 -9.27 13.86
CA ASN A 147 1.52 -9.74 12.68
C ASN A 147 0.76 -9.53 11.34
N PHE A 148 0.20 -8.33 11.16
CA PHE A 148 -0.66 -8.02 10.02
C PHE A 148 0.10 -8.08 8.70
N GLN A 149 1.33 -7.55 8.65
CA GLN A 149 2.11 -7.47 7.42
C GLN A 149 2.57 -8.86 6.97
N THR A 150 3.00 -9.73 7.88
CA THR A 150 3.34 -11.13 7.59
C THR A 150 2.11 -11.90 7.12
N ARG A 151 0.95 -11.69 7.76
CA ARG A 151 -0.30 -12.35 7.35
C ARG A 151 -0.69 -12.07 5.89
N VAL A 152 -0.46 -10.86 5.41
CA VAL A 152 -0.71 -10.45 4.02
C VAL A 152 0.14 -11.27 3.04
N LEU A 153 1.34 -11.69 3.43
CA LEU A 153 2.29 -12.42 2.59
C LEU A 153 2.09 -13.93 2.56
N VAL A 154 1.31 -14.52 3.46
CA VAL A 154 1.12 -15.98 3.51
C VAL A 154 -0.33 -16.45 3.47
N ARG A 155 -1.30 -15.58 3.75
CA ARG A 155 -2.73 -15.96 3.84
C ARG A 155 -3.63 -15.13 2.92
N GLY A 156 -3.10 -14.61 1.82
CA GLY A 156 -3.76 -13.62 0.96
C GLY A 156 -5.10 -14.02 0.34
N ARG A 157 -5.39 -15.33 0.15
CA ARG A 157 -6.68 -15.81 -0.39
C ARG A 157 -7.84 -15.78 0.61
N LYS A 158 -7.57 -15.75 1.91
CA LYS A 158 -8.58 -15.58 2.99
C LYS A 158 -8.48 -14.20 3.64
N PHE A 159 -7.81 -13.26 2.98
CA PHE A 159 -7.47 -11.94 3.54
C PHE A 159 -8.71 -11.05 3.76
N ASP A 160 -9.77 -11.32 3.00
CA ASP A 160 -11.07 -10.65 3.00
C ASP A 160 -11.79 -10.66 4.35
N THR A 161 -11.63 -11.69 5.18
CA THR A 161 -12.29 -11.77 6.50
C THR A 161 -11.55 -11.00 7.61
N TRP A 162 -10.24 -10.75 7.47
CA TRP A 162 -9.40 -10.19 8.54
C TRP A 162 -9.14 -8.69 8.41
N LEU A 163 -9.55 -8.10 7.29
CA LEU A 163 -9.23 -6.74 6.85
C LEU A 163 -9.83 -5.63 7.74
N HIS A 164 -10.74 -5.99 8.65
CA HIS A 164 -11.49 -5.04 9.48
C HIS A 164 -11.48 -5.35 10.97
N GLY A 165 -10.65 -6.29 11.42
CA GLY A 165 -10.65 -6.70 12.82
C GLY A 165 -11.98 -7.28 13.30
N MET A 166 -12.81 -7.75 12.36
CA MET A 166 -14.12 -8.34 12.63
C MET A 166 -14.03 -9.81 13.07
N HIS A 167 -12.85 -10.42 12.96
CA HIS A 167 -12.58 -11.79 13.36
C HIS A 167 -11.17 -11.89 14.02
N GLU A 168 -10.99 -12.89 14.90
CA GLU A 168 -9.72 -13.20 15.57
C GLU A 168 -8.62 -13.63 14.60
N ALA A 169 -7.56 -12.83 14.46
CA ALA A 169 -6.47 -13.15 13.54
C ALA A 169 -5.93 -14.58 13.77
N PRO A 170 -5.66 -15.33 12.69
CA PRO A 170 -5.04 -16.64 12.83
C PRO A 170 -3.69 -16.50 13.56
N ILE A 171 -3.36 -17.51 14.36
CA ILE A 171 -2.05 -17.60 14.99
C ILE A 171 -1.03 -17.89 13.89
N LEU A 172 -0.06 -16.98 13.73
CA LEU A 172 1.08 -17.19 12.84
C LEU A 172 2.23 -17.83 13.63
N THR A 173 3.01 -18.62 12.92
CA THR A 173 4.20 -19.30 13.42
C THR A 173 5.45 -18.80 12.71
N GLU A 174 6.63 -19.21 13.19
CA GLU A 174 7.89 -18.92 12.51
C GLU A 174 7.93 -19.51 11.09
N ALA A 175 7.26 -20.65 10.86
CA ALA A 175 7.13 -21.21 9.51
C ALA A 175 6.37 -20.28 8.55
N ASP A 176 5.37 -19.55 9.04
CA ASP A 176 4.68 -18.54 8.23
C ASP A 176 5.60 -17.34 7.91
N LEU A 177 6.53 -16.98 8.80
CA LEU A 177 7.53 -15.95 8.49
C LEU A 177 8.50 -16.43 7.41
N GLU A 178 8.98 -17.67 7.49
CA GLU A 178 9.84 -18.25 6.47
C GLU A 178 9.13 -18.36 5.12
N ASP A 179 7.86 -18.76 5.08
CA ASP A 179 7.05 -18.75 3.87
C ASP A 179 6.92 -17.33 3.29
N ALA A 180 6.73 -16.31 4.14
CA ALA A 180 6.70 -14.92 3.70
C ALA A 180 8.03 -14.47 3.07
N LYS A 181 9.17 -14.82 3.70
CA LYS A 181 10.51 -14.54 3.17
C LYS A 181 10.75 -15.27 1.84
N ASN A 182 10.35 -16.53 1.74
CA ASN A 182 10.44 -17.33 0.52
C ASN A 182 9.65 -16.69 -0.64
N HIS A 183 8.41 -16.23 -0.38
CA HIS A 183 7.64 -15.51 -1.40
C HIS A 183 8.37 -14.26 -1.92
N LEU A 184 9.02 -13.51 -1.04
CA LEU A 184 9.78 -12.28 -1.38
C LEU A 184 11.07 -12.56 -2.18
N GLN A 185 11.67 -13.75 -2.01
CA GLN A 185 12.88 -14.15 -2.73
C GLN A 185 12.58 -14.72 -4.12
N ASN A 186 11.40 -15.31 -4.30
CA ASN A 186 10.99 -15.89 -5.57
C ASN A 186 10.77 -14.82 -6.65
N ASN A 187 10.92 -15.20 -7.91
CA ASN A 187 10.71 -14.32 -9.09
C ASN A 187 9.27 -13.77 -9.22
N TYR A 188 8.38 -14.13 -8.28
CA TYR A 188 7.04 -13.58 -8.13
C TYR A 188 7.00 -12.15 -7.61
N PHE A 189 8.03 -11.64 -6.93
CA PHE A 189 8.07 -10.26 -6.46
C PHE A 189 8.95 -9.40 -7.35
N LEU A 190 8.38 -8.38 -7.98
CA LEU A 190 9.14 -7.34 -8.67
C LEU A 190 9.97 -6.53 -7.68
N LEU A 191 9.33 -6.01 -6.62
CA LEU A 191 9.99 -5.14 -5.65
C LEU A 191 9.21 -5.13 -4.33
N ALA A 192 9.92 -5.34 -3.23
CA ALA A 192 9.43 -5.02 -1.90
C ALA A 192 10.37 -4.00 -1.25
N GLY A 193 9.80 -3.03 -0.53
CA GLY A 193 10.57 -2.02 0.17
C GLY A 193 9.82 -1.48 1.37
N ILE A 194 10.33 -0.38 1.92
CA ILE A 194 9.80 0.24 3.14
C ILE A 194 9.36 1.68 2.89
N SER A 195 8.30 2.08 3.58
CA SER A 195 7.68 3.40 3.43
C SER A 195 8.62 4.53 3.84
N GLU A 196 9.56 4.27 4.74
CA GLU A 196 10.58 5.21 5.20
C GLU A 196 11.57 5.57 4.08
N ARG A 197 11.69 4.72 3.05
CA ARG A 197 12.57 4.92 1.88
C ARG A 197 11.75 4.97 0.59
N PHE A 198 10.61 5.65 0.65
CA PHE A 198 9.66 5.74 -0.46
C PHE A 198 10.25 6.39 -1.71
N ASP A 199 11.12 7.39 -1.58
CA ASP A 199 11.75 8.05 -2.73
C ASP A 199 12.66 7.09 -3.50
N GLU A 200 13.46 6.29 -2.79
CA GLU A 200 14.29 5.24 -3.35
C GLU A 200 13.42 4.20 -4.08
N PHE A 201 12.33 3.77 -3.44
CA PHE A 201 11.39 2.80 -4.01
C PHE A 201 10.79 3.31 -5.31
N LEU A 202 10.36 4.58 -5.36
CA LEU A 202 9.81 5.20 -6.56
C LEU A 202 10.83 5.32 -7.69
N LEU A 203 12.09 5.63 -7.37
CA LEU A 203 13.13 5.72 -8.40
C LEU A 203 13.47 4.35 -8.99
N LEU A 204 13.50 3.30 -8.18
CA LEU A 204 13.63 1.93 -8.69
C LEU A 204 12.45 1.58 -9.59
N LEU A 205 11.21 1.84 -9.18
CA LEU A 205 10.04 1.61 -10.04
C LEU A 205 10.09 2.44 -11.32
N LYS A 206 10.57 3.69 -11.26
CA LYS A 206 10.75 4.52 -12.47
C LYS A 206 11.71 3.85 -13.45
N GLN A 207 12.84 3.36 -12.97
CA GLN A 207 13.85 2.71 -13.80
C GLN A 207 13.34 1.39 -14.37
N THR A 208 12.63 0.59 -13.58
CA THR A 208 12.16 -0.75 -13.96
C THR A 208 10.90 -0.73 -14.83
N LEU A 209 9.90 0.07 -14.45
CA LEU A 209 8.60 0.14 -15.14
C LEU A 209 8.54 1.24 -16.21
N GLY A 210 9.60 2.04 -16.35
CA GLY A 210 9.65 3.14 -17.31
C GLY A 210 8.68 4.28 -17.01
N TRP A 211 8.28 4.47 -15.73
CA TRP A 211 7.27 5.48 -15.37
C TRP A 211 7.70 6.90 -15.75
N PRO A 212 6.94 7.62 -16.60
CA PRO A 212 7.29 8.98 -16.99
C PRO A 212 7.24 9.95 -15.80
N ASN A 213 6.29 9.80 -14.88
CA ASN A 213 6.07 10.74 -13.77
C ASN A 213 6.00 10.04 -12.41
N ILE A 214 6.91 10.42 -11.50
CA ILE A 214 6.92 9.94 -10.12
C ILE A 214 6.86 11.07 -9.08
N PHE A 215 6.65 12.32 -9.51
CA PHE A 215 6.49 13.45 -8.60
C PHE A 215 5.13 13.38 -7.92
N TYR A 216 5.10 13.63 -6.62
CA TYR A 216 3.91 13.38 -5.82
C TYR A 216 3.76 14.38 -4.68
N LEU A 217 2.53 14.46 -4.21
CA LEU A 217 2.20 15.13 -2.95
C LEU A 217 1.96 14.07 -1.91
N ASN A 218 2.45 14.28 -0.69
CA ASN A 218 2.16 13.37 0.40
C ASN A 218 0.65 13.30 0.64
N GLN A 219 0.04 12.14 0.40
CA GLN A 219 -1.38 11.89 0.63
C GLN A 219 -1.60 11.29 2.02
N ASN A 220 -2.69 11.68 2.69
CA ASN A 220 -3.14 11.06 3.94
C ASN A 220 -2.12 11.05 5.10
N VAL A 221 -1.25 12.06 5.16
CA VAL A 221 -0.30 12.24 6.28
C VAL A 221 -1.08 12.54 7.55
N THR A 222 -0.93 11.68 8.55
CA THR A 222 -1.39 11.95 9.91
C THR A 222 -0.38 12.91 10.56
N ARG A 223 -0.73 14.20 10.68
CA ARG A 223 0.18 15.25 11.18
C ARG A 223 0.31 15.28 12.70
N GLU A 224 -0.79 15.01 13.40
CA GLU A 224 -0.84 14.93 14.86
C GLU A 224 -1.04 13.45 15.22
N ARG A 225 0.06 12.80 15.60
CA ARG A 225 0.05 11.42 16.08
C ARG A 225 0.89 11.31 17.33
N ALA A 226 0.44 10.49 18.28
CA ALA A 226 1.30 10.03 19.35
C ALA A 226 2.55 9.39 18.76
N SER A 227 3.67 9.64 19.42
CA SER A 227 4.88 8.87 19.19
C SER A 227 4.81 7.59 20.02
N THR A 228 5.54 6.56 19.61
CA THR A 228 5.58 5.27 20.33
C THR A 228 6.00 5.45 21.79
N GLU A 229 6.77 6.51 22.09
CA GLU A 229 7.24 6.94 23.42
C GLU A 229 6.10 7.36 24.36
N GLN A 230 4.90 7.68 23.84
CA GLN A 230 3.74 8.06 24.65
C GLN A 230 2.96 6.86 25.22
N LEU A 231 3.21 5.64 24.73
CA LEU A 231 2.62 4.41 25.29
C LEU A 231 3.27 4.06 26.65
N SER A 232 2.59 3.28 27.49
CA SER A 232 3.26 2.77 28.70
C SER A 232 4.39 1.77 28.35
N PRO A 233 5.44 1.63 29.18
CA PRO A 233 6.47 0.61 28.96
C PRO A 233 5.93 -0.82 28.89
N ALA A 234 4.83 -1.10 29.61
CA ALA A 234 4.18 -2.40 29.57
C ALA A 234 3.53 -2.66 28.20
N VAL A 235 2.76 -1.69 27.68
CA VAL A 235 2.17 -1.80 26.34
C VAL A 235 3.23 -1.90 25.25
N ARG A 236 4.34 -1.14 25.36
CA ARG A 236 5.44 -1.27 24.40
C ARG A 236 6.04 -2.68 24.33
N ARG A 237 6.28 -3.31 25.48
CA ARG A 237 6.80 -4.69 25.52
C ARG A 237 5.81 -5.68 24.89
N GLN A 238 4.54 -5.58 25.27
CA GLN A 238 3.49 -6.43 24.70
C GLN A 238 3.40 -6.26 23.18
N LEU A 239 3.50 -5.04 22.66
CA LEU A 239 3.47 -4.79 21.23
C LEU A 239 4.63 -5.46 20.48
N VAL A 240 5.85 -5.39 21.03
CA VAL A 240 7.02 -6.06 20.46
C VAL A 240 6.82 -7.57 20.41
N GLU A 241 6.30 -8.17 21.50
CA GLU A 241 6.02 -9.60 21.57
C GLU A 241 4.93 -10.03 20.57
N GLU A 242 3.82 -9.29 20.51
CA GLU A 242 2.68 -9.63 19.66
C GLU A 242 2.90 -9.37 18.17
N HIS A 243 3.89 -8.54 17.83
CA HIS A 243 4.25 -8.18 16.45
C HIS A 243 5.66 -8.68 16.07
N ALA A 244 6.21 -9.65 16.80
CA ALA A 244 7.56 -10.15 16.60
C ALA A 244 7.83 -10.64 15.16
N LEU A 245 6.85 -11.27 14.50
CA LEU A 245 7.02 -11.74 13.12
C LEU A 245 6.98 -10.60 12.12
N ASP A 246 6.14 -9.59 12.34
CA ASP A 246 6.09 -8.38 11.53
C ASP A 246 7.41 -7.59 11.65
N LEU A 247 8.00 -7.53 12.86
CA LEU A 247 9.28 -6.86 13.11
C LEU A 247 10.43 -7.58 12.36
N GLN A 248 10.53 -8.90 12.53
CA GLN A 248 11.53 -9.69 11.80
C GLN A 248 11.36 -9.62 10.28
N LEU A 249 10.11 -9.63 9.78
CA LEU A 249 9.83 -9.44 8.35
C LEU A 249 10.27 -8.04 7.87
N TYR A 250 9.98 -7.00 8.67
CA TYR A 250 10.37 -5.63 8.34
C TYR A 250 11.88 -5.48 8.25
N ASP A 251 12.63 -6.01 9.23
CA ASP A 251 14.09 -5.99 9.23
C ASP A 251 14.65 -6.71 8.00
N TYR A 252 14.15 -7.92 7.72
CA TYR A 252 14.52 -8.67 6.52
C TYR A 252 14.29 -7.87 5.23
N VAL A 253 13.11 -7.28 5.04
CA VAL A 253 12.83 -6.48 3.84
C VAL A 253 13.69 -5.22 3.79
N SER A 254 13.95 -4.58 4.92
CA SER A 254 14.79 -3.39 5.03
C SER A 254 16.22 -3.69 4.60
N GLU A 255 16.82 -4.78 5.08
CA GLU A 255 18.16 -5.22 4.70
C GLU A 255 18.25 -5.55 3.21
N GLN A 256 17.28 -6.30 2.69
CA GLN A 256 17.24 -6.69 1.27
C GLN A 256 17.05 -5.47 0.35
N PHE A 257 16.24 -4.51 0.78
CA PHE A 257 16.01 -3.27 0.06
C PHE A 257 17.25 -2.36 0.11
N ASP A 258 17.94 -2.28 1.25
CA ASP A 258 19.18 -1.52 1.38
C ASP A 258 20.27 -2.07 0.47
N ALA A 259 20.49 -3.38 0.48
CA ALA A 259 21.42 -4.03 -0.43
C ALA A 259 21.09 -3.72 -1.91
N LEU A 260 19.81 -3.77 -2.29
CA LEU A 260 19.37 -3.42 -3.64
C LEU A 260 19.67 -1.95 -4.01
N VAL A 261 19.46 -1.01 -3.08
CA VAL A 261 19.76 0.40 -3.29
C VAL A 261 21.27 0.63 -3.40
N GLN A 262 22.06 -0.01 -2.55
CA GLN A 262 23.52 0.10 -2.60
C GLN A 262 24.08 -0.40 -3.94
N GLN A 263 23.52 -1.49 -4.49
CA GLN A 263 23.91 -2.03 -5.80
C GLN A 263 23.68 -1.06 -6.97
N GLN A 264 22.79 -0.06 -6.83
CA GLN A 264 22.57 0.93 -7.91
C GLN A 264 23.71 1.95 -8.06
N GLY A 265 24.61 2.04 -7.08
CA GLY A 265 25.81 2.87 -7.14
C GLY A 265 25.58 4.40 -7.06
N GLU A 266 26.64 5.17 -7.33
CA GLU A 266 26.65 6.63 -7.11
C GLU A 266 25.70 7.41 -8.01
N LEU A 267 25.49 6.92 -9.24
CA LEU A 267 24.58 7.57 -10.19
C LEU A 267 23.15 7.61 -9.64
N PHE A 268 22.69 6.51 -9.04
CA PHE A 268 21.39 6.44 -8.40
C PHE A 268 21.29 7.44 -7.24
N GLN A 269 22.34 7.55 -6.41
CA GLN A 269 22.37 8.52 -5.32
C GLN A 269 22.30 9.97 -5.82
N HIS A 270 22.92 10.27 -6.96
CA HIS A 270 22.78 11.57 -7.61
C HIS A 270 21.35 11.82 -8.09
N GLN A 271 20.75 10.85 -8.79
CA GLN A 271 19.35 10.90 -9.24
C GLN A 271 18.38 11.07 -8.07
N LEU A 272 18.61 10.40 -6.95
CA LEU A 272 17.83 10.51 -5.72
C LEU A 272 17.88 11.92 -5.13
N ARG A 273 19.07 12.52 -5.03
CA ARG A 273 19.20 13.91 -4.56
C ARG A 273 18.50 14.90 -5.49
N GLN A 274 18.62 14.71 -6.80
CA GLN A 274 17.92 15.55 -7.78
C GLN A 274 16.40 15.39 -7.67
N PHE A 275 15.91 14.15 -7.63
CA PHE A 275 14.50 13.83 -7.48
C PHE A 275 13.91 14.48 -6.23
N ARG A 276 14.54 14.31 -5.06
CA ARG A 276 14.08 14.93 -3.78
C ARG A 276 13.95 16.45 -3.87
N ARG A 277 14.93 17.13 -4.50
CA ARG A 277 14.89 18.58 -4.72
C ARG A 277 13.73 18.99 -5.64
N LEU A 278 13.58 18.29 -6.77
CA LEU A 278 12.52 18.57 -7.74
C LEU A 278 11.13 18.25 -7.17
N ASN A 279 10.98 17.17 -6.42
CA ASN A 279 9.73 16.81 -5.76
C ASN A 279 9.35 17.84 -4.69
N THR A 280 10.33 18.37 -3.96
CA THR A 280 10.10 19.49 -3.02
C THR A 280 9.58 20.74 -3.75
N LEU A 281 10.17 21.09 -4.89
CA LEU A 281 9.71 22.21 -5.70
C LEU A 281 8.30 21.96 -6.26
N TYR A 282 8.04 20.76 -6.78
CA TYR A 282 6.73 20.32 -7.25
C TYR A 282 5.65 20.54 -6.18
N ASN A 283 5.91 20.09 -4.94
CA ASN A 283 5.01 20.28 -3.80
C ASN A 283 4.74 21.77 -3.53
N ARG A 284 5.78 22.62 -3.53
CA ARG A 284 5.63 24.08 -3.31
C ARG A 284 4.78 24.75 -4.39
N VAL A 285 5.07 24.47 -5.66
CA VAL A 285 4.34 25.05 -6.80
C VAL A 285 2.88 24.61 -6.78
N TYR A 286 2.62 23.32 -6.50
CA TYR A 286 1.26 22.81 -6.39
C TYR A 286 0.46 23.54 -5.31
N HIS A 287 1.01 23.67 -4.09
CA HIS A 287 0.33 24.36 -3.00
C HIS A 287 0.12 25.86 -3.27
N ALA A 288 1.07 26.52 -3.94
CA ALA A 288 0.91 27.91 -4.36
C ALA A 288 -0.25 28.07 -5.35
N ARG A 289 -0.35 27.19 -6.36
CA ARG A 289 -1.47 27.19 -7.32
C ARG A 289 -2.82 26.95 -6.63
N GLN A 290 -2.89 26.02 -5.68
CA GLN A 290 -4.12 25.76 -4.93
C GLN A 290 -4.57 26.98 -4.11
N ARG A 291 -3.64 27.67 -3.44
CA ARG A 291 -3.95 28.91 -2.71
C ARG A 291 -4.47 30.00 -3.65
N LEU A 292 -3.84 30.19 -4.81
CA LEU A 292 -4.30 31.15 -5.81
C LEU A 292 -5.70 30.83 -6.33
N ASN A 293 -6.00 29.56 -6.60
CA ASN A 293 -7.34 29.14 -7.03
C ASN A 293 -8.40 29.38 -5.94
N GLN A 294 -8.08 29.11 -4.67
CA GLN A 294 -8.99 29.41 -3.55
C GLN A 294 -9.26 30.90 -3.39
N ILE A 295 -8.25 31.76 -3.58
CA ILE A 295 -8.42 33.22 -3.56
C ILE A 295 -9.32 33.67 -4.71
N LYS A 296 -9.10 33.15 -5.92
CA LYS A 296 -9.94 33.46 -7.09
C LYS A 296 -11.40 33.02 -6.90
N HIS A 297 -11.64 31.85 -6.32
CA HIS A 297 -13.00 31.37 -6.03
C HIS A 297 -13.71 32.17 -4.93
N ARG A 298 -12.97 32.74 -3.97
CA ARG A 298 -13.55 33.63 -2.94
C ARG A 298 -13.78 35.06 -3.44
N ALA A 299 -13.10 35.48 -4.50
CA ALA A 299 -13.19 36.82 -5.07
C ALA A 299 -14.31 36.99 -6.13
N LEU A 300 -15.01 35.91 -6.51
CA LEU A 300 -16.18 35.98 -7.38
C LEU A 300 -17.44 36.15 -6.51
N PRO A 301 -18.15 37.28 -6.56
CA PRO A 301 -19.43 37.42 -5.87
C PRO A 301 -20.43 36.42 -6.44
N SER A 302 -21.22 35.81 -5.57
CA SER A 302 -22.36 34.98 -5.98
C SER A 302 -23.26 35.82 -6.89
N ALA A 303 -23.28 35.51 -8.18
CA ALA A 303 -24.25 36.07 -9.10
C ALA A 303 -25.64 35.58 -8.64
N SER A 304 -26.41 36.52 -8.09
CA SER A 304 -27.83 36.41 -7.80
C SER A 304 -28.66 36.40 -9.07
#